data_AF-A0A535M693-F1
#
_entry.id   AF-A0A535M693-F1
#
_cell.length_a   1.000
_cell.length_b   1.000
_cell.length_c   1.000
_cell.angle_alpha   90.00
_cell.angle_beta   90.00
_cell.angle_gamma   90.00
#
_symmetry.space_group_name_H-M   'P 1'
#
loop_
_entity.id
_entity.type
_entity.pdbx_description
1 polymer ?
#
loop_
_entity_poly.entity_id
_entity_poly.type
_entity_poly.pdbx_seq_one_letter_code
_entity_poly.pdbx_strand_id
1 'polypeptide(L)'
;MAELTKPGTIERDRLIAWALGTFHAGVLLVTLVLLLHVTGGLPSLLGGLNTASGLALFAVLWVTTVWSTRRTLLGALGPALRNEMPIYQLVGRAVWRGGINGAAFLVGAGLVLAIPIVLSGSSSAIYSLLAGALFFATFGLVGAFVVGCTVGLLFGGIDALLLMAARALLNSH
;
A
#
# COMPACT_ATOMS: atom_id res chain seq x y z
N MET A 1 30.86 -1.54 5.11
CA MET A 1 30.35 -0.16 4.90
C MET A 1 30.74 0.44 3.56
N ALA A 2 31.94 0.18 3.01
CA ALA A 2 32.43 0.80 1.76
C ALA A 2 31.79 0.30 0.44
N GLU A 3 31.04 -0.82 0.46
CA GLU A 3 30.43 -1.39 -0.75
C GLU A 3 29.02 -0.83 -1.04
N LEU A 4 28.43 -0.13 -0.06
CA LEU A 4 27.10 0.49 -0.15
C LEU A 4 27.11 1.86 -0.84
N THR A 5 28.29 2.39 -1.19
CA THR A 5 28.46 3.71 -1.82
C THR A 5 28.77 3.65 -3.31
N LYS A 6 28.74 2.47 -3.95
CA LYS A 6 28.86 2.38 -5.42
C LYS A 6 27.63 3.08 -6.05
N PRO A 7 27.82 4.08 -6.94
CA PRO A 7 26.72 4.92 -7.45
C PRO A 7 25.50 4.15 -7.98
N GLY A 8 25.68 2.95 -8.53
CA GLY A 8 24.58 2.13 -9.07
C GLY A 8 23.76 1.31 -8.07
N THR A 9 24.18 1.15 -6.80
CA THR A 9 23.43 0.32 -5.83
C THR A 9 22.17 1.04 -5.34
N ILE A 10 22.27 2.34 -5.06
CA ILE A 10 21.15 3.15 -4.56
C ILE A 10 20.05 3.29 -5.62
N GLU A 11 20.44 3.48 -6.88
CA GLU A 11 19.50 3.60 -8.00
C GLU A 11 18.76 2.28 -8.25
N ARG A 12 19.49 1.16 -8.28
CA ARG A 12 18.91 -0.17 -8.38
C ARG A 12 17.94 -0.46 -7.23
N ASP A 13 18.32 -0.15 -5.99
CA ASP A 13 17.47 -0.38 -4.82
C ASP A 13 16.19 0.48 -4.87
N ARG A 14 16.28 1.71 -5.40
CA ARG A 14 15.12 2.57 -5.67
C ARG A 14 14.21 2.00 -6.75
N LEU A 15 14.79 1.52 -7.85
CA LEU A 15 14.06 0.87 -8.96
C LEU A 15 13.34 -0.38 -8.48
N ILE A 16 14.00 -1.25 -7.71
CA ILE A 16 13.40 -2.44 -7.11
C ILE A 16 12.23 -2.06 -6.20
N ALA A 17 12.44 -1.10 -5.28
CA ALA A 17 11.38 -0.66 -4.38
C ALA A 17 10.18 -0.05 -5.11
N TRP A 18 10.43 0.69 -6.20
CA TRP A 18 9.38 1.26 -7.04
C TRP A 18 8.63 0.19 -7.84
N ALA A 19 9.34 -0.78 -8.41
CA ALA A 19 8.76 -1.89 -9.16
C ALA A 19 7.88 -2.78 -8.26
N LEU A 20 8.40 -3.18 -7.10
CA LEU A 20 7.62 -3.94 -6.10
C LEU A 20 6.41 -3.14 -5.61
N GLY A 21 6.58 -1.85 -5.30
CA GLY A 21 5.48 -1.00 -4.86
C GLY A 21 4.37 -0.88 -5.91
N THR A 22 4.75 -0.80 -7.19
CA THR A 22 3.79 -0.74 -8.31
C THR A 22 3.10 -2.09 -8.53
N PHE A 23 3.83 -3.20 -8.41
CA PHE A 23 3.26 -4.55 -8.45
C PHE A 23 2.24 -4.75 -7.33
N HIS A 24 2.58 -4.41 -6.08
CA HIS A 24 1.67 -4.47 -4.94
C HIS A 24 0.41 -3.63 -5.16
N ALA A 25 0.57 -2.40 -5.66
CA ALA A 25 -0.58 -1.54 -5.98
C ALA A 25 -1.48 -2.17 -7.05
N GLY A 26 -0.90 -2.80 -8.09
CA GLY A 26 -1.64 -3.52 -9.12
C GLY A 26 -2.39 -4.72 -8.58
N VAL A 27 -1.75 -5.56 -7.77
CA VAL A 27 -2.39 -6.71 -7.12
C VAL A 27 -3.53 -6.27 -6.21
N LEU A 28 -3.34 -5.20 -5.43
CA LEU A 28 -4.38 -4.63 -4.58
C LEU A 28 -5.57 -4.13 -5.38
N LEU A 29 -5.32 -3.40 -6.47
CA LEU A 29 -6.37 -2.91 -7.36
C LEU A 29 -7.19 -4.07 -7.94
N VAL A 30 -6.52 -5.08 -8.51
CA VAL A 30 -7.18 -6.25 -9.08
C VAL A 30 -7.98 -7.00 -8.03
N THR A 31 -7.39 -7.23 -6.85
CA THR A 31 -8.06 -7.92 -5.74
C THR A 31 -9.30 -7.15 -5.28
N LEU A 32 -9.21 -5.83 -5.16
CA LEU A 32 -10.33 -4.97 -4.80
C LEU A 32 -11.46 -5.04 -5.83
N VAL A 33 -11.13 -4.94 -7.12
CA VAL A 33 -12.11 -5.03 -8.21
C VAL A 33 -12.79 -6.40 -8.24
N LEU A 34 -12.03 -7.49 -8.10
CA LEU A 34 -12.58 -8.84 -8.05
C LEU A 34 -13.49 -9.03 -6.84
N LEU A 35 -13.09 -8.57 -5.66
CA LEU A 35 -13.90 -8.66 -4.45
C LEU A 35 -15.22 -7.89 -4.61
N LEU A 36 -15.17 -6.68 -5.17
CA LEU A 36 -16.37 -5.88 -5.47
C LEU A 36 -17.26 -6.53 -6.52
N HIS A 37 -16.67 -7.22 -7.50
CA HIS A 37 -17.42 -7.95 -8.51
C HIS A 37 -18.18 -9.12 -7.89
N VAL A 38 -17.50 -9.96 -7.09
CA VAL A 38 -18.08 -11.15 -6.46
C VAL A 38 -19.12 -10.78 -5.39
N THR A 39 -18.92 -9.67 -4.67
CA THR A 39 -19.88 -9.18 -3.67
C THR A 39 -21.05 -8.38 -4.28
N GLY A 40 -21.04 -8.13 -5.59
CA GLY A 40 -22.06 -7.34 -6.27
C GLY A 40 -21.99 -5.83 -5.98
N GLY A 41 -20.93 -5.35 -5.32
CA GLY A 41 -20.73 -3.92 -5.00
C GLY A 41 -20.20 -3.10 -6.17
N LEU A 42 -19.72 -3.75 -7.24
CA LEU A 42 -19.11 -3.07 -8.38
C LEU A 42 -20.05 -2.09 -9.12
N PRO A 43 -21.32 -2.42 -9.43
CA PRO A 43 -22.24 -1.49 -10.09
C PRO A 43 -22.50 -0.24 -9.25
N SER A 44 -22.67 -0.40 -7.94
CA SER A 44 -22.90 0.72 -7.01
C SER A 44 -21.69 1.66 -6.92
N LEU A 45 -20.47 1.09 -6.90
CA LEU A 45 -19.25 1.88 -6.89
C LEU A 45 -19.05 2.63 -8.21
N LEU A 46 -19.21 1.94 -9.35
CA LEU A 46 -19.05 2.53 -10.67
C LEU A 46 -20.12 3.59 -10.98
N GLY A 47 -21.35 3.37 -10.52
CA GLY A 47 -22.43 4.35 -10.67
C GLY A 47 -22.17 5.66 -9.92
N GLY A 48 -21.35 5.63 -8.87
CA GLY A 48 -20.96 6.81 -8.07
C GLY A 48 -19.61 7.44 -8.44
N LEU A 49 -18.78 6.77 -9.26
CA LEU A 49 -17.44 7.24 -9.62
C LEU A 49 -17.39 7.79 -11.03
N ASN A 50 -16.92 9.02 -11.18
CA ASN A 50 -16.45 9.51 -12.47
C ASN A 50 -14.98 9.09 -12.70
N THR A 51 -14.50 9.22 -13.94
CA THR A 51 -13.11 8.87 -14.31
C THR A 51 -12.06 9.61 -13.47
N ALA A 52 -12.32 10.86 -13.11
CA ALA A 52 -11.38 11.66 -12.32
C ALA A 52 -11.26 11.16 -10.88
N SER A 53 -12.38 10.84 -10.23
CA SER A 53 -12.42 10.25 -8.88
C SER A 53 -11.77 8.87 -8.86
N GLY A 54 -12.05 8.03 -9.87
CA GLY A 54 -11.40 6.72 -10.02
C GLY A 54 -9.89 6.84 -10.17
N LEU A 55 -9.42 7.77 -11.01
CA LEU A 55 -7.99 8.04 -11.19
C LEU A 55 -7.34 8.57 -9.90
N ALA A 56 -8.02 9.46 -9.18
CA ALA A 56 -7.53 10.00 -7.91
C ALA A 56 -7.41 8.90 -6.84
N LEU A 57 -8.40 8.00 -6.73
CA LEU A 57 -8.34 6.86 -5.81
C LEU A 57 -7.19 5.91 -6.15
N PHE A 58 -7.00 5.62 -7.44
CA PHE A 58 -5.85 4.82 -7.89
C PHE A 58 -4.52 5.50 -7.56
N ALA A 59 -4.40 6.81 -7.82
CA ALA A 59 -3.19 7.56 -7.51
C ALA A 59 -2.87 7.53 -6.01
N VAL A 60 -3.88 7.69 -5.15
CA VAL A 60 -3.71 7.57 -3.69
C VAL A 60 -3.24 6.16 -3.31
N LEU A 61 -3.88 5.11 -3.82
CA LEU A 61 -3.49 3.72 -3.57
C LEU A 61 -2.04 3.47 -3.99
N TRP A 62 -1.68 3.92 -5.19
CA TRP A 62 -0.36 3.73 -5.76
C TRP A 62 0.71 4.48 -4.96
N VAL A 63 0.52 5.77 -4.67
CA VAL A 63 1.48 6.58 -3.90
C VAL A 63 1.70 6.01 -2.51
N THR A 64 0.61 5.69 -1.79
CA THR A 64 0.70 5.13 -0.43
C THR A 64 1.41 3.78 -0.42
N THR A 65 1.11 2.91 -1.39
CA THR A 65 1.70 1.57 -1.50
C THR A 65 3.17 1.62 -1.89
N VAL A 66 3.54 2.44 -2.88
CA VAL A 66 4.95 2.64 -3.28
C VAL A 66 5.75 3.26 -2.14
N TRP A 67 5.19 4.26 -1.45
CA TRP A 67 5.84 4.89 -0.30
C TRP A 67 6.07 3.89 0.84
N SER A 68 5.05 3.09 1.18
CA SER A 68 5.12 2.08 2.24
C SER A 68 6.12 0.97 1.91
N THR A 69 6.13 0.51 0.66
CA THR A 69 7.09 -0.49 0.16
C THR A 69 8.52 0.05 0.23
N ARG A 70 8.74 1.27 -0.27
CA ARG A 70 10.05 1.93 -0.19
C ARG A 70 10.54 2.08 1.25
N ARG A 71 9.66 2.48 2.18
CA ARG A 71 10.00 2.60 3.61
C ARG A 71 10.30 1.26 4.28
N THR A 72 9.65 0.19 3.83
CA THR A 72 9.91 -1.18 4.31
C THR A 72 11.32 -1.60 3.91
N LEU A 73 11.68 -1.40 2.65
CA LEU A 73 12.97 -1.82 2.08
C LEU A 73 14.15 -0.89 2.41
N LEU A 74 13.89 0.36 2.77
CA LEU A 74 14.93 1.34 3.10
C LEU A 74 15.79 0.86 4.29
N GLY A 75 17.06 0.63 4.00
CA GLY A 75 18.03 0.09 4.96
C GLY A 75 17.87 -1.40 5.28
N ALA A 76 16.90 -2.09 4.67
CA ALA A 76 16.66 -3.52 4.88
C ALA A 76 17.11 -4.38 3.69
N LEU A 77 17.06 -3.85 2.46
CA LEU A 77 17.34 -4.63 1.25
C LEU A 77 18.79 -5.17 1.18
N GLY A 78 19.78 -4.33 1.44
CA GLY A 78 21.20 -4.72 1.46
C GLY A 78 21.51 -5.78 2.53
N PRO A 79 21.18 -5.52 3.82
CA PRO A 79 21.35 -6.51 4.89
C PRO A 79 20.58 -7.81 4.66
N ALA A 80 19.37 -7.72 4.10
CA ALA A 80 18.63 -8.91 3.69
C ALA A 80 19.46 -9.69 2.66
N LEU A 81 19.86 -9.12 1.52
CA LEU A 81 20.61 -9.86 0.49
C LEU A 81 21.90 -10.51 1.01
N ARG A 82 22.60 -9.91 1.97
CA ARG A 82 23.81 -10.46 2.60
C ARG A 82 23.55 -11.45 3.75
N ASN A 83 22.30 -11.81 4.01
CA ASN A 83 21.90 -12.66 5.12
C ASN A 83 22.27 -12.09 6.51
N GLU A 84 22.45 -10.78 6.62
CA GLU A 84 22.75 -10.06 7.87
C GLU A 84 21.47 -9.70 8.65
N MET A 85 20.31 -9.80 8.00
CA MET A 85 19.01 -9.51 8.59
C MET A 85 18.11 -10.74 8.56
N PRO A 86 17.56 -11.18 9.71
CA PRO A 86 16.67 -12.32 9.74
C PRO A 86 15.30 -11.97 9.13
N ILE A 87 14.71 -12.94 8.43
CA ILE A 87 13.50 -12.76 7.62
C ILE A 87 12.31 -12.25 8.44
N TYR A 88 12.14 -12.73 9.67
CA TYR A 88 11.02 -12.31 10.52
C TYR A 88 11.04 -10.80 10.80
N GLN A 89 12.21 -10.15 10.83
CA GLN A 89 12.30 -8.71 10.99
C GLN A 89 11.86 -7.95 9.73
N LEU A 90 12.14 -8.50 8.54
CA LEU A 90 11.67 -7.92 7.28
C LEU A 90 10.15 -8.03 7.18
N VAL A 91 9.62 -9.22 7.48
CA VAL A 91 8.17 -9.47 7.52
C VAL A 91 7.49 -8.59 8.56
N GLY A 92 8.04 -8.48 9.78
CA GLY A 92 7.49 -7.60 10.82
C GLY A 92 7.43 -6.12 10.39
N ARG A 93 8.48 -5.64 9.69
CA ARG A 93 8.46 -4.30 9.09
C ARG A 93 7.38 -4.16 8.02
N ALA A 94 7.21 -5.17 7.16
CA ALA A 94 6.19 -5.19 6.12
C ALA A 94 4.78 -5.22 6.70
N VAL A 95 4.52 -5.98 7.77
CA VAL A 95 3.23 -6.00 8.48
C VAL A 95 2.89 -4.63 9.03
N TRP A 96 3.79 -4.03 9.81
CA TRP A 96 3.57 -2.71 10.40
C TRP A 96 3.35 -1.62 9.33
N ARG A 97 4.15 -1.66 8.25
CA ARG A 97 4.01 -0.73 7.13
C ARG A 97 2.76 -0.99 6.30
N GLY A 98 2.33 -2.24 6.19
CA GLY A 98 1.05 -2.62 5.60
C GLY A 98 -0.11 -2.00 6.36
N GLY A 99 -0.10 -2.04 7.68
CA GLY A 99 -1.11 -1.38 8.51
C GLY A 99 -1.17 0.13 8.29
N ILE A 100 0.00 0.79 8.29
CA ILE A 100 0.10 2.22 7.96
C ILE A 100 -0.41 2.49 6.53
N ASN A 101 -0.09 1.63 5.56
CA ASN A 101 -0.56 1.76 4.19
C ASN A 101 -2.09 1.72 4.10
N GLY A 102 -2.72 0.74 4.77
CA GLY A 102 -4.17 0.61 4.81
C GLY A 102 -4.84 1.84 5.40
N ALA A 103 -4.36 2.33 6.54
CA ALA A 103 -4.87 3.54 7.15
C ALA A 103 -4.67 4.79 6.27
N ALA A 104 -3.48 4.96 5.69
CA ALA A 104 -3.16 6.09 4.81
C ALA A 104 -4.01 6.08 3.53
N PHE A 105 -4.22 4.91 2.93
CA PHE A 105 -5.11 4.75 1.78
C PHE A 105 -6.55 5.11 2.16
N LEU A 106 -7.06 4.64 3.30
CA LEU A 106 -8.42 4.95 3.73
C LEU A 106 -8.62 6.47 3.95
N VAL A 107 -7.66 7.14 4.60
CA VAL A 107 -7.70 8.60 4.77
C VAL A 107 -7.70 9.30 3.41
N GLY A 108 -6.76 8.94 2.53
CA GLY A 108 -6.67 9.56 1.21
C GLY A 108 -7.92 9.32 0.35
N ALA A 109 -8.49 8.11 0.41
CA ALA A 109 -9.74 7.79 -0.28
C ALA A 109 -10.92 8.61 0.28
N GLY A 110 -11.04 8.72 1.61
CA GLY A 110 -12.04 9.56 2.25
C GLY A 110 -11.94 11.03 1.83
N LEU A 111 -10.72 11.58 1.74
CA LEU A 111 -10.48 12.93 1.24
C LEU A 111 -10.91 13.09 -0.22
N VAL A 112 -10.56 12.16 -1.11
CA VAL A 112 -10.96 12.19 -2.52
C VAL A 112 -12.49 12.17 -2.66
N LEU A 113 -13.16 11.32 -1.89
CA LEU A 113 -14.62 11.18 -1.92
C LEU A 113 -15.35 12.36 -1.25
N ALA A 114 -14.69 13.08 -0.34
CA ALA A 114 -15.25 14.27 0.31
C ALA A 114 -15.30 15.51 -0.60
N ILE A 115 -14.38 15.62 -1.58
CA ILE A 115 -14.29 16.77 -2.49
C ILE A 115 -15.64 17.15 -3.13
N PRO A 116 -16.37 16.26 -3.82
CA PRO A 116 -17.64 16.63 -4.46
C PRO A 116 -18.70 17.08 -3.45
N ILE A 117 -18.71 16.52 -2.24
CA ILE A 117 -19.65 16.89 -1.18
C ILE A 117 -19.36 18.32 -0.72
N VAL A 118 -18.10 18.66 -0.49
CA VAL A 118 -17.70 20.02 -0.08
C VAL A 118 -18.01 21.04 -1.18
N LEU A 119 -17.72 20.69 -2.44
CA LEU A 119 -17.99 21.56 -3.59
C LEU A 119 -19.49 21.78 -3.85
N SER A 120 -20.36 20.88 -3.37
CA SER A 120 -21.81 21.05 -3.50
C SER A 120 -22.36 22.23 -2.67
N GLY A 121 -21.61 22.70 -1.65
CA GLY A 121 -22.04 23.80 -0.77
C GLY A 121 -23.24 23.48 0.14
N SER A 122 -23.76 22.26 0.10
CA SER A 122 -24.94 21.86 0.87
C SER A 122 -24.58 21.63 2.34
N SER A 123 -25.14 22.44 3.24
CA SER A 123 -24.90 22.32 4.68
C SER A 123 -25.31 20.94 5.22
N SER A 124 -26.43 20.38 4.76
CA SER A 124 -26.88 19.04 5.18
C SER A 124 -25.91 17.94 4.76
N ALA A 125 -25.35 18.05 3.54
CA ALA A 125 -24.36 17.09 3.04
C ALA A 125 -23.04 17.19 3.83
N ILE A 126 -22.62 18.40 4.19
CA ILE A 126 -21.42 18.63 5.02
C ILE A 126 -21.60 18.03 6.43
N TYR A 127 -22.77 18.19 7.06
CA TYR A 127 -23.04 17.55 8.36
C TYR A 127 -23.00 16.02 8.27
N SER A 128 -23.59 15.43 7.22
CA SER A 128 -23.51 13.97 7.01
C SER A 128 -22.07 13.49 6.78
N LEU A 129 -21.26 14.27 6.08
CA LEU A 129 -19.85 13.98 5.87
C LEU A 129 -19.07 14.00 7.19
N LEU A 130 -19.29 15.02 8.03
CA LEU A 130 -18.61 15.12 9.33
C LEU A 130 -18.99 13.98 10.27
N ALA A 131 -20.29 13.65 10.34
CA ALA A 131 -20.78 12.52 11.13
C ALA A 131 -20.21 11.18 10.62
N GLY A 132 -20.21 10.98 9.30
CA GLY A 132 -19.59 9.81 8.66
C GLY A 132 -18.10 9.76 8.95
N ALA A 133 -17.38 10.87 8.80
CA ALA A 133 -15.94 10.97 9.04
C ALA A 133 -15.55 10.62 10.48
N LEU A 134 -16.35 11.03 11.47
CA LEU A 134 -16.16 10.63 12.87
C LEU A 134 -16.27 9.11 13.04
N PHE A 135 -17.33 8.51 12.50
CA PHE A 135 -17.51 7.06 12.54
C PHE A 135 -16.36 6.30 11.84
N PHE A 136 -15.99 6.77 10.65
CA PHE A 136 -14.87 6.23 9.88
C PHE A 136 -13.53 6.39 10.61
N ALA A 137 -13.30 7.52 11.30
CA ALA A 137 -12.09 7.73 12.08
C ALA A 137 -12.00 6.77 13.28
N THR A 138 -13.12 6.47 13.93
CA THR A 138 -13.15 5.58 15.10
C THR A 138 -12.95 4.11 14.72
N PHE A 139 -13.71 3.60 13.75
CA PHE A 139 -13.73 2.17 13.43
C PHE A 139 -13.03 1.84 12.11
N GLY A 140 -13.21 2.70 11.11
CA GLY A 140 -12.64 2.49 9.77
C GLY A 140 -11.13 2.47 9.78
N LEU A 141 -10.47 3.39 10.52
CA LEU A 141 -9.00 3.42 10.60
C LEU A 141 -8.42 2.17 11.24
N VAL A 142 -9.04 1.67 12.31
CA VAL A 142 -8.61 0.43 12.96
C VAL A 142 -8.78 -0.75 12.00
N GLY A 143 -9.94 -0.86 11.35
CA GLY A 143 -10.20 -1.91 10.36
C GLY A 143 -9.21 -1.87 9.19
N ALA A 144 -8.96 -0.68 8.63
CA ALA A 144 -8.00 -0.51 7.55
C ALA A 144 -6.57 -0.81 7.97
N PHE A 145 -6.19 -0.49 9.21
CA PHE A 145 -4.91 -0.87 9.77
C PHE A 145 -4.77 -2.40 9.90
N VAL A 146 -5.79 -3.08 10.43
CA VAL A 146 -5.77 -4.55 10.57
C VAL A 146 -5.70 -5.24 9.21
N VAL A 147 -6.56 -4.85 8.26
CA VAL A 147 -6.52 -5.37 6.88
C VAL A 147 -5.16 -5.08 6.24
N GLY A 148 -4.64 -3.87 6.45
CA GLY A 148 -3.31 -3.48 6.00
C GLY A 148 -2.20 -4.36 6.57
N CYS A 149 -2.26 -4.73 7.85
CA CYS A 149 -1.32 -5.66 8.48
C CYS A 149 -1.38 -7.05 7.84
N THR A 150 -2.58 -7.57 7.57
CA THR A 150 -2.77 -8.86 6.89
C THR A 150 -2.18 -8.83 5.47
N VAL A 151 -2.45 -7.79 4.71
CA VAL A 151 -1.86 -7.58 3.38
C VAL A 151 -0.34 -7.45 3.46
N GLY A 152 0.16 -6.69 4.44
CA GLY A 152 1.59 -6.51 4.68
C GLY A 152 2.31 -7.81 5.04
N LEU A 153 1.63 -8.72 5.76
CA LEU A 153 2.13 -10.07 6.04
C LEU A 153 2.29 -10.87 4.75
N LEU A 154 1.28 -10.85 3.88
CA LEU A 154 1.29 -11.58 2.61
C LEU A 154 2.40 -11.08 1.68
N PHE A 155 2.45 -9.76 1.43
CA PHE A 155 3.48 -9.19 0.58
C PHE A 155 4.87 -9.32 1.18
N GLY A 156 5.02 -9.06 2.49
CA GLY A 156 6.30 -9.23 3.18
C GLY A 156 6.82 -10.67 3.14
N GLY A 157 5.91 -11.65 3.21
CA GLY A 157 6.24 -13.06 3.04
C GLY A 157 6.69 -13.39 1.61
N ILE A 158 5.97 -12.91 0.60
CA ILE A 158 6.34 -13.10 -0.82
C ILE A 158 7.70 -12.46 -1.10
N ASP A 159 7.92 -11.22 -0.66
CA ASP A 159 9.18 -10.49 -0.83
C ASP A 159 10.35 -11.23 -0.16
N ALA A 160 10.12 -11.77 1.03
CA ALA A 160 11.13 -12.58 1.72
C ALA A 160 11.48 -13.84 0.93
N LEU A 161 10.49 -14.56 0.39
CA LEU A 161 10.72 -15.75 -0.42
C LEU A 161 11.48 -15.42 -1.72
N LEU A 162 11.13 -14.32 -2.38
CA LEU A 162 11.84 -13.84 -3.58
C LEU A 162 13.29 -13.50 -3.26
N LEU A 163 13.55 -12.84 -2.12
CA LEU A 163 14.91 -12.53 -1.67
C LEU A 163 15.70 -13.79 -1.31
N MET A 164 15.06 -14.81 -0.72
CA MET A 164 15.71 -16.10 -0.46
C MET A 164 16.10 -16.82 -1.76
N ALA A 165 15.18 -16.85 -2.74
CA ALA A 165 15.45 -17.45 -4.05
C ALA A 165 16.59 -16.72 -4.78
N ALA A 166 16.59 -15.38 -4.74
CA ALA A 166 17.66 -14.58 -5.31
C ALA A 166 19.02 -14.88 -4.67
N ARG A 167 19.08 -15.05 -3.33
CA ARG A 167 20.31 -15.45 -2.63
C ARG A 167 20.79 -16.84 -3.06
N ALA A 168 19.88 -17.80 -3.17
CA ALA A 168 20.23 -19.17 -3.57
C ALA A 168 20.89 -19.20 -4.96
N LEU A 169 20.38 -18.41 -5.91
CA LEU A 169 20.94 -18.28 -7.26
C LEU A 169 22.29 -17.55 -7.30
N LEU A 170 22.48 -16.54 -6.44
CA LEU A 170 23.74 -15.80 -6.37
C LEU A 170 24.86 -16.61 -5.72
N ASN A 171 24.53 -17.53 -4.80
CA ASN A 171 25.50 -18.38 -4.13
C ASN A 171 25.85 -19.66 -4.91
N SER A 172 25.12 -19.98 -5.98
CA SER A 172 25.41 -21.12 -6.86
C SER A 172 26.46 -20.83 -7.95
N HIS A 173 26.96 -19.59 -8.02
CA HIS A 173 28.00 -19.12 -8.93
C HIS A 173 29.18 -18.55 -8.14
#